data_AF-A0AAD9SVU5-F1
#
_entry.id   AF-A0AAD9SVU5-F1
#
_cell.length_a   1.000
_cell.length_b   1.000
_cell.length_c   1.000
_cell.angle_alpha   90.00
_cell.angle_beta   90.00
_cell.angle_gamma   90.00
#
_symmetry.space_group_name_H-M   'P 1'
#
loop_
_entity.id
_entity.type
_entity.pdbx_description
1 polymer ?
#
loop_
_entity_poly.entity_id
_entity_poly.type
_entity_poly.pdbx_seq_one_letter_code
_entity_poly.pdbx_strand_id
1 'polypeptide(L)'
;MILKRWRASMWFPLMMVAWGVTMTLTGLVTNFRGLVIARVFLGATESGLFPGVNYYITLWYPRRECAFRAAVFFSAATVAGAFGGLLARAINEMSGVGGKPGWAWIFILEGILTVLVSIVAFFVMADNPETATFLTPEETKEVHLRLKQDNDSLAHHFETRFMIDALTDWKIWMQSVYRNQDKPRYSLGHGICLGFLGISLAIVALQMFILTYINKLRDGEHPSPREYTSEMKKAEMDKGDRASFFRYTV
;
A
#
# COMPACT_ATOMS: atom_id res chain seq x y z
N MET A 1 -1.87 9.50 18.99
CA MET A 1 -1.82 9.35 20.47
C MET A 1 -1.10 8.11 20.94
N ILE A 2 -1.37 6.91 20.38
CA ILE A 2 -0.61 5.70 20.76
C ILE A 2 0.88 5.77 20.37
N LEU A 3 1.18 6.32 19.19
CA LEU A 3 2.56 6.49 18.68
C LEU A 3 3.46 7.40 19.53
N LYS A 4 2.90 8.32 20.33
CA LYS A 4 3.68 9.14 21.28
C LYS A 4 4.01 8.39 22.58
N ARG A 5 3.27 7.31 22.87
CA ARG A 5 3.36 6.54 24.13
C ARG A 5 4.10 5.22 23.94
N TRP A 6 4.16 4.70 22.72
CA TRP A 6 4.82 3.46 22.36
C TRP A 6 6.10 3.75 21.56
N ARG A 7 7.19 3.08 21.92
CA ARG A 7 8.47 3.15 21.23
C ARG A 7 8.32 2.65 19.79
N ALA A 8 8.93 3.33 18.83
CA ALA A 8 8.82 2.99 17.41
C ALA A 8 9.32 1.56 17.12
N SER A 9 10.41 1.16 17.78
CA SER A 9 10.99 -0.20 17.78
C SER A 9 10.05 -1.29 18.26
N MET A 10 9.00 -0.97 19.02
CA MET A 10 7.98 -1.93 19.42
C MET A 10 6.75 -1.86 18.52
N TRP A 11 6.36 -0.64 18.11
CA TRP A 11 5.16 -0.42 17.32
C TRP A 11 5.21 -1.10 15.95
N PHE A 12 6.26 -0.84 15.16
CA PHE A 12 6.33 -1.39 13.80
C PHE A 12 6.49 -2.91 13.77
N PRO A 13 7.40 -3.51 14.56
CA PRO A 13 7.50 -4.97 14.61
C PRO A 13 6.23 -5.63 15.11
N LEU A 14 5.53 -5.08 16.11
CA LEU A 14 4.25 -5.62 16.56
C LEU A 14 3.21 -5.62 15.44
N MET A 15 3.09 -4.52 14.70
CA MET A 15 2.17 -4.43 13.56
C MET A 15 2.56 -5.42 12.46
N MET A 16 3.85 -5.56 12.16
CA MET A 16 4.34 -6.52 11.17
C MET A 16 4.13 -7.98 11.61
N VAL A 17 4.30 -8.31 12.89
CA VAL A 17 3.96 -9.64 13.44
C VAL A 17 2.46 -9.89 13.30
N ALA A 18 1.62 -8.95 13.73
CA ALA A 18 0.16 -9.09 13.65
C ALA A 18 -0.29 -9.28 12.20
N TRP A 19 0.23 -8.46 11.28
CA TRP A 19 -0.02 -8.56 9.85
C TRP A 19 0.44 -9.90 9.27
N GLY A 20 1.68 -10.32 9.58
CA GLY A 20 2.24 -11.59 9.11
C GLY A 20 1.47 -12.82 9.63
N VAL A 21 1.05 -12.81 10.90
CA VAL A 21 0.21 -13.87 11.47
C VAL A 21 -1.16 -13.92 10.78
N THR A 22 -1.81 -12.77 10.57
CA THR A 22 -3.09 -12.74 9.85
C THR A 22 -2.96 -13.21 8.40
N MET A 23 -1.84 -12.88 7.73
CA MET A 23 -1.53 -13.41 6.38
C MET A 23 -1.39 -14.94 6.40
N THR A 24 -0.58 -15.50 7.31
CA THR A 24 -0.41 -16.95 7.41
C THR A 24 -1.73 -17.67 7.71
N LEU A 25 -2.55 -17.11 8.61
CA LEU A 25 -3.88 -17.65 8.92
C LEU A 25 -4.82 -17.60 7.71
N THR A 26 -4.74 -16.55 6.88
CA THR A 26 -5.55 -16.42 5.65
C THR A 26 -5.30 -17.58 4.68
N GLY A 27 -4.05 -18.04 4.55
CA GLY A 27 -3.72 -19.20 3.71
C GLY A 27 -4.23 -20.55 4.25
N LEU A 28 -4.67 -20.61 5.51
CA LEU A 28 -5.26 -21.82 6.11
C LEU A 28 -6.78 -21.86 6.01
N VAL A 29 -7.41 -20.77 5.58
CA VAL A 29 -8.86 -20.66 5.49
C VAL A 29 -9.41 -21.46 4.31
N THR A 30 -10.44 -22.26 4.58
CA THR A 30 -11.18 -23.03 3.55
C THR A 30 -12.59 -22.51 3.31
N ASN A 31 -13.08 -21.59 4.15
CA ASN A 31 -14.47 -21.11 4.15
C ASN A 31 -14.57 -19.62 3.81
N PHE A 32 -15.57 -19.22 3.03
CA PHE A 32 -15.81 -17.81 2.67
C PHE A 32 -15.93 -16.89 3.88
N ARG A 33 -16.66 -17.31 4.92
CA ARG A 33 -16.81 -16.53 6.17
C ARG A 33 -15.45 -16.30 6.85
N GLY A 34 -14.59 -17.32 6.86
CA GLY A 34 -13.24 -17.20 7.41
C GLY A 34 -12.38 -16.22 6.61
N LEU A 35 -12.56 -16.17 5.29
CA LEU A 35 -11.80 -15.28 4.42
C LEU A 35 -12.19 -13.82 4.67
N VAL A 36 -13.49 -13.55 4.81
CA VAL A 36 -13.99 -12.21 5.15
C VAL A 36 -13.46 -11.75 6.50
N ILE A 37 -13.50 -12.61 7.52
CA ILE A 37 -12.96 -12.29 8.85
C ILE A 37 -11.46 -11.99 8.75
N ALA A 38 -10.69 -12.85 8.08
CA ALA A 38 -9.26 -12.65 7.91
C ALA A 38 -8.95 -11.31 7.20
N ARG A 39 -9.75 -10.90 6.22
CA ARG A 39 -9.63 -9.59 5.55
C ARG A 39 -9.90 -8.41 6.47
N VAL A 40 -10.89 -8.51 7.36
CA VAL A 40 -11.17 -7.46 8.34
C VAL A 40 -9.99 -7.29 9.29
N PHE A 41 -9.45 -8.39 9.81
CA PHE A 41 -8.26 -8.34 10.66
C PHE A 41 -7.04 -7.81 9.93
N LEU A 42 -6.86 -8.20 8.65
CA LEU A 42 -5.75 -7.72 7.83
C LEU A 42 -5.78 -6.19 7.73
N GLY A 43 -6.94 -5.62 7.38
CA GLY A 43 -7.12 -4.17 7.32
C GLY A 43 -6.93 -3.48 8.68
N ALA A 44 -7.40 -4.09 9.77
CA ALA A 44 -7.16 -3.57 11.11
C ALA A 44 -5.67 -3.52 11.46
N THR A 45 -4.91 -4.57 11.14
CA THR A 45 -3.46 -4.65 11.39
C THR A 45 -2.65 -3.68 10.51
N GLU A 46 -3.11 -3.41 9.29
CA GLU A 46 -2.41 -2.52 8.36
C GLU A 46 -2.63 -1.03 8.67
N SER A 47 -3.78 -0.68 9.28
CA SER A 47 -4.21 0.71 9.50
C SER A 47 -3.20 1.58 10.28
N GLY A 48 -2.39 0.97 11.15
CA GLY A 48 -1.41 1.68 11.99
C GLY A 48 -0.08 1.97 11.32
N LEU A 49 0.21 1.35 10.16
CA LEU A 49 1.51 1.46 9.49
C LEU A 49 1.73 2.86 8.93
N PHE A 50 0.79 3.34 8.12
CA PHE A 50 0.93 4.63 7.43
C PHE A 50 1.05 5.83 8.37
N PRO A 51 0.17 6.04 9.36
CA PRO A 51 0.35 7.12 10.33
C PRO A 51 1.61 6.90 11.19
N GLY A 52 1.99 5.65 11.44
CA GLY A 52 3.21 5.29 12.15
C GLY A 52 4.46 5.77 11.42
N VAL A 53 4.62 5.40 10.15
CA VAL A 53 5.81 5.73 9.33
C VAL A 53 5.94 7.23 9.18
N ASN A 54 4.84 7.95 8.89
CA ASN A 54 4.89 9.41 8.78
C ASN A 54 5.30 10.06 10.09
N TYR A 55 4.77 9.60 11.23
CA TYR A 55 5.20 10.11 12.54
C TYR A 55 6.69 9.81 12.80
N TYR A 56 7.14 8.60 12.51
CA TYR A 56 8.54 8.23 12.68
C TYR A 56 9.47 9.10 11.83
N ILE A 57 9.14 9.38 10.58
CA ILE A 57 9.92 10.29 9.72
C ILE A 57 10.04 11.69 10.37
N THR A 58 8.98 12.21 10.99
CA THR A 58 9.03 13.52 11.67
C THR A 58 9.92 13.57 12.91
N LEU A 59 10.26 12.42 13.50
CA LEU A 59 11.21 12.36 14.63
C LEU A 59 12.67 12.48 14.19
N TRP A 60 12.97 12.13 12.93
CA TRP A 60 14.34 12.05 12.41
C TRP A 60 14.67 13.15 11.40
N TYR A 61 13.67 13.75 10.76
CA TYR A 61 13.86 14.70 9.67
C TYR A 61 13.09 16.01 9.87
N PRO A 62 13.63 17.15 9.39
CA PRO A 62 12.90 18.41 9.35
C PRO A 62 11.78 18.38 8.30
N ARG A 63 10.74 19.19 8.50
CA ARG A 63 9.49 19.20 7.71
C ARG A 63 9.68 19.28 6.21
N ARG A 64 10.67 20.06 5.75
CA ARG A 64 10.97 20.23 4.31
C ARG A 64 11.47 18.94 3.65
N GLU A 65 12.04 18.01 4.42
CA GLU A 65 12.61 16.76 3.92
C GLU A 65 11.63 15.58 4.08
N CYS A 66 10.66 15.68 5.00
CA CYS A 66 9.68 14.64 5.27
C CYS A 66 8.91 14.18 4.02
N ALA A 67 8.48 15.13 3.17
CA ALA A 67 7.71 14.81 1.96
C ALA A 67 8.50 13.92 0.98
N PHE A 68 9.79 14.19 0.80
CA PHE A 68 10.66 13.39 -0.05
C PHE A 68 10.87 11.98 0.53
N ARG A 69 11.08 11.86 1.85
CA ARG A 69 11.23 10.56 2.53
C ARG A 69 9.94 9.73 2.46
N ALA A 70 8.78 10.37 2.61
CA ALA A 70 7.49 9.70 2.42
C ALA A 70 7.30 9.22 0.99
N ALA A 71 7.71 10.00 -0.02
CA ALA A 71 7.66 9.58 -1.43
C ALA A 71 8.55 8.35 -1.71
N VAL A 72 9.74 8.29 -1.11
CA VAL A 72 10.62 7.09 -1.20
C VAL A 72 9.98 5.88 -0.53
N PHE A 73 9.29 6.05 0.61
CA PHE A 73 8.54 4.96 1.23
C PHE A 73 7.43 4.44 0.32
N PHE A 74 6.67 5.33 -0.33
CA PHE A 74 5.62 4.94 -1.26
C PHE A 74 6.13 4.26 -2.53
N SER A 75 7.30 4.67 -3.05
CA SER A 75 7.86 4.02 -4.24
C SER A 75 8.21 2.56 -3.98
N ALA A 76 8.58 2.20 -2.75
CA ALA A 76 8.80 0.80 -2.36
C ALA A 76 7.54 -0.07 -2.54
N ALA A 77 6.35 0.48 -2.26
CA ALA A 77 5.08 -0.23 -2.50
C ALA A 77 4.83 -0.48 -3.99
N THR A 78 5.15 0.49 -4.85
CA THR A 78 5.06 0.33 -6.32
C THR A 78 6.03 -0.74 -6.83
N VAL A 79 7.27 -0.73 -6.31
CA VAL A 79 8.28 -1.74 -6.65
C VAL A 79 7.81 -3.13 -6.21
N ALA A 80 7.32 -3.27 -4.98
CA ALA A 80 6.77 -4.53 -4.48
C ALA A 80 5.61 -5.04 -5.38
N GLY A 81 4.71 -4.15 -5.80
CA GLY A 81 3.63 -4.48 -6.74
C GLY A 81 4.13 -4.97 -8.10
N ALA A 82 5.22 -4.40 -8.63
CA ALA A 82 5.81 -4.82 -9.90
C ALA A 82 6.39 -6.24 -9.85
N PHE A 83 6.98 -6.64 -8.71
CA PHE A 83 7.55 -7.98 -8.53
C PHE A 83 6.56 -9.01 -7.98
N GLY A 84 5.46 -8.58 -7.35
CA GLY A 84 4.49 -9.47 -6.71
C GLY A 84 3.87 -10.49 -7.67
N GLY A 85 3.56 -10.09 -8.90
CA GLY A 85 3.01 -11.00 -9.92
C GLY A 85 3.99 -12.10 -10.35
N LEU A 86 5.29 -11.77 -10.43
CA LEU A 86 6.34 -12.74 -10.77
C LEU A 86 6.52 -13.76 -9.64
N LEU A 87 6.57 -13.27 -8.39
CA LEU A 87 6.69 -14.12 -7.20
C LEU A 87 5.46 -15.03 -7.05
N ALA A 88 4.26 -14.49 -7.26
CA ALA A 88 3.02 -15.24 -7.26
C ALA A 88 3.02 -16.35 -8.32
N ARG A 89 3.50 -16.06 -9.54
CA ARG A 89 3.62 -17.07 -10.61
C ARG A 89 4.54 -18.22 -10.21
N ALA A 90 5.66 -17.93 -9.56
CA ALA A 90 6.64 -18.93 -9.12
C ALA A 90 6.09 -19.79 -7.96
N ILE A 91 5.45 -19.16 -6.97
CA ILE A 91 4.87 -19.88 -5.82
C ILE A 91 3.66 -20.71 -6.23
N ASN A 92 2.90 -20.29 -7.25
CA ASN A 92 1.72 -21.03 -7.70
C ASN A 92 2.07 -22.41 -8.29
N GLU A 93 3.33 -22.66 -8.69
CA GLU A 93 3.80 -24.01 -9.07
C GLU A 93 3.79 -25.00 -7.89
N MET A 94 3.69 -24.52 -6.65
CA MET A 94 3.49 -25.35 -5.44
C MET A 94 2.04 -25.80 -5.24
N SER A 95 1.16 -25.60 -6.22
CA SER A 95 -0.23 -26.06 -6.16
C SER A 95 -0.29 -27.58 -5.95
N GLY A 96 -1.01 -28.02 -4.92
CA GLY A 96 -1.15 -29.44 -4.56
C GLY A 96 -0.14 -29.92 -3.50
N VAL A 97 0.91 -29.15 -3.21
CA VAL A 97 1.81 -29.46 -2.09
C VAL A 97 1.05 -29.30 -0.77
N GLY A 98 1.00 -30.37 0.02
CA GLY A 98 0.26 -30.40 1.29
C GLY A 98 -1.26 -30.31 1.15
N GLY A 99 -1.82 -30.61 -0.04
CA GLY A 99 -3.25 -30.58 -0.30
C GLY A 99 -3.86 -29.16 -0.33
N LYS A 100 -3.02 -28.12 -0.51
CA LYS A 100 -3.45 -26.72 -0.55
C LYS A 100 -3.32 -26.13 -1.96
N PRO A 101 -4.22 -25.20 -2.34
CA PRO A 101 -4.11 -24.49 -3.61
C PRO A 101 -2.91 -23.52 -3.58
N GLY A 102 -2.29 -23.26 -4.74
CA GLY A 102 -1.09 -22.41 -4.83
C GLY A 102 -1.26 -21.01 -4.24
N TRP A 103 -2.44 -20.41 -4.33
CA TRP A 103 -2.72 -19.09 -3.72
C TRP A 103 -2.57 -19.08 -2.18
N ALA A 104 -2.87 -20.20 -1.51
CA ALA A 104 -2.74 -20.31 -0.07
C ALA A 104 -1.27 -20.27 0.36
N TRP A 105 -0.38 -20.86 -0.44
CA TRP A 105 1.06 -20.84 -0.21
C TRP A 105 1.66 -19.45 -0.33
N ILE A 106 1.13 -18.59 -1.20
CA ILE A 106 1.54 -17.17 -1.31
C ILE A 106 1.36 -16.49 0.05
N PHE A 107 0.16 -16.55 0.62
CA PHE A 107 -0.14 -15.95 1.92
C PHE A 107 0.67 -16.54 3.08
N ILE A 108 0.90 -17.86 3.07
CA ILE A 108 1.67 -18.55 4.12
C ILE A 108 3.13 -18.12 4.08
N LEU A 109 3.77 -18.19 2.91
CA LEU A 109 5.19 -17.89 2.75
C LEU A 109 5.48 -16.40 2.99
N GLU A 110 4.67 -15.50 2.42
CA GLU A 110 4.83 -14.07 2.64
C GLU A 110 4.59 -13.69 4.12
N GLY A 111 3.58 -14.30 4.75
CA GLY A 111 3.31 -14.08 6.18
C GLY A 111 4.46 -14.52 7.08
N ILE A 112 5.03 -15.71 6.85
CA ILE A 112 6.18 -16.22 7.61
C ILE A 112 7.40 -15.32 7.41
N LEU A 113 7.71 -14.96 6.15
CA LEU A 113 8.83 -14.06 5.86
C LEU A 113 8.67 -12.71 6.58
N THR A 114 7.45 -12.16 6.58
CA THR A 114 7.15 -10.91 7.27
C THR A 114 7.38 -11.00 8.78
N VAL A 115 7.00 -12.11 9.42
CA VAL A 115 7.25 -12.34 10.85
C VAL A 115 8.74 -12.48 11.14
N LEU A 116 9.51 -13.12 10.25
CA LEU A 116 10.96 -13.20 10.43
C LEU A 116 11.63 -11.82 10.30
N VAL A 117 11.22 -11.04 9.29
CA VAL A 117 11.72 -9.68 9.10
C VAL A 117 11.35 -8.77 10.27
N SER A 118 10.17 -8.93 10.87
CA SER A 118 9.76 -8.12 12.02
C SER A 118 10.62 -8.39 13.27
N ILE A 119 11.03 -9.64 13.50
CA ILE A 119 11.95 -9.98 14.59
C ILE A 119 13.29 -9.28 14.37
N VAL A 120 13.83 -9.29 13.15
CA VAL A 120 15.07 -8.57 12.83
C VAL A 120 14.89 -7.06 12.99
N ALA A 121 13.77 -6.52 12.51
CA ALA A 121 13.45 -5.09 12.63
C ALA A 121 13.39 -4.62 14.09
N PHE A 122 12.91 -5.46 15.01
CA PHE A 122 12.90 -5.17 16.44
C PHE A 122 14.31 -4.90 17.01
N PHE A 123 15.34 -5.58 16.53
CA PHE A 123 16.72 -5.38 17.01
C PHE A 123 17.45 -4.24 16.29
N VAL A 124 17.10 -3.98 15.03
CA VAL A 124 17.80 -3.00 14.19
C VAL A 124 17.21 -1.59 14.31
N MET A 125 15.92 -1.47 14.63
CA MET A 125 15.22 -0.18 14.60
C MET A 125 15.57 0.68 15.82
N ALA A 126 16.18 1.84 15.57
CA ALA A 126 16.42 2.87 16.59
C ALA A 126 15.15 3.67 16.86
N ASP A 127 14.83 3.96 18.13
CA ASP A 127 13.62 4.70 18.48
C ASP A 127 13.75 6.20 18.22
N ASN A 128 14.83 6.77 18.73
CA ASN A 128 15.12 8.19 18.74
C ASN A 128 16.58 8.43 18.35
N PRO A 129 16.91 9.65 17.85
CA PRO A 129 18.30 10.05 17.60
C PRO A 129 19.20 9.88 18.83
N GLU A 130 18.68 10.08 20.05
CA GLU A 130 19.42 9.91 21.31
C GLU A 130 19.79 8.44 21.63
N THR A 131 18.97 7.50 21.14
CA THR A 131 19.15 6.06 21.38
C THR A 131 19.78 5.35 20.18
N ALA A 132 20.18 6.10 19.16
CA ALA A 132 20.70 5.58 17.90
C ALA A 132 22.11 5.02 18.09
N THR A 133 22.28 3.72 17.89
CA THR A 133 23.60 3.06 17.98
C THR A 133 24.52 3.38 16.80
N PHE A 134 23.97 3.95 15.72
CA PHE A 134 24.72 4.26 14.49
C PHE A 134 25.22 5.71 14.40
N LEU A 135 24.79 6.60 15.30
CA LEU A 135 25.20 8.01 15.30
C LEU A 135 26.32 8.25 16.31
N THR A 136 27.30 9.06 15.91
CA THR A 136 28.27 9.62 16.87
C THR A 136 27.60 10.68 17.76
N PRO A 137 28.16 10.99 18.94
CA PRO A 137 27.62 12.03 19.81
C PRO A 137 27.55 13.42 19.14
N GLU A 138 28.49 13.72 18.24
CA GLU A 138 28.52 14.98 17.49
C GLU A 138 27.41 15.05 16.44
N GLU A 139 27.19 13.97 15.68
CA GLU A 139 26.09 13.88 14.71
C GLU A 139 24.73 13.93 15.41
N THR A 140 24.60 13.26 16.55
CA THR A 140 23.38 13.29 17.36
C THR A 140 23.04 14.71 17.81
N LYS A 141 24.05 15.49 18.21
CA LYS A 141 23.88 16.89 18.60
C LYS A 141 23.44 17.75 17.42
N GLU A 142 24.02 17.55 16.24
CA GLU A 142 23.64 18.26 15.01
C GLU A 142 22.19 17.96 14.59
N VAL A 143 21.77 16.69 14.65
CA VAL A 143 20.38 16.30 14.37
C VAL A 143 19.41 17.00 15.33
N HIS A 144 19.73 17.05 16.63
CA HIS A 144 18.89 17.77 17.60
C HIS A 144 18.81 19.26 17.33
N LEU A 145 19.93 19.90 16.96
CA LEU A 145 19.95 21.32 16.64
C LEU A 145 19.02 21.62 15.44
N ARG A 146 19.10 20.79 14.39
CA ARG A 146 18.24 20.93 13.20
C ARG A 146 16.76 20.74 13.54
N LEU A 147 16.43 19.71 14.31
CA LEU A 147 15.05 19.44 14.72
C LEU A 147 14.50 20.53 15.64
N LYS A 148 15.33 21.09 16.52
CA LYS A 148 14.93 22.19 17.41
C LYS A 148 14.65 23.48 16.64
N GLN A 149 15.51 23.83 15.67
CA GLN A 149 15.30 24.99 14.80
C GLN A 149 13.99 24.90 14.00
N ASP A 150 13.59 23.69 13.57
CA ASP A 150 12.35 23.48 12.82
C ASP A 150 11.10 23.47 13.73
N ASN A 151 11.26 23.13 15.02
CA ASN A 151 10.16 23.02 15.99
C ASN A 151 9.90 24.27 16.83
N ASP A 152 10.78 25.29 16.79
CA ASP A 152 10.75 26.46 17.70
C ASP A 152 9.49 27.35 17.54
N SER A 153 8.72 27.16 16.46
CA SER A 153 7.51 27.95 16.13
C SER A 153 6.18 27.25 16.47
N LEU A 154 6.20 26.08 17.14
CA LEU A 154 5.02 25.23 17.29
C LEU A 154 4.51 25.16 18.73
N ALA A 155 3.19 25.12 18.89
CA ALA A 155 2.55 24.88 20.17
C ALA A 155 2.92 23.49 20.72
N HIS A 156 3.50 23.45 21.91
CA HIS A 156 3.89 22.20 22.59
C HIS A 156 2.71 21.42 23.18
N HIS A 157 1.51 22.00 23.20
CA HIS A 157 0.32 21.40 23.79
C HIS A 157 -0.64 20.85 22.72
N PHE A 158 -1.03 19.60 22.89
CA PHE A 158 -2.00 18.94 22.02
C PHE A 158 -3.40 19.17 22.58
N GLU A 159 -4.25 19.86 21.83
CA GLU A 159 -5.68 19.99 22.14
C GLU A 159 -6.50 19.19 21.12
N THR A 160 -7.40 18.35 21.61
CA THR A 160 -8.28 17.51 20.76
C THR A 160 -9.17 18.37 19.86
N ARG A 161 -9.46 19.60 20.28
CA ARG A 161 -10.19 20.59 19.50
C ARG A 161 -9.49 20.90 18.17
N PHE A 162 -8.16 21.11 18.17
CA PHE A 162 -7.40 21.36 16.94
C PHE A 162 -7.42 20.18 15.97
N MET A 163 -7.54 18.95 16.48
CA MET A 163 -7.70 17.76 15.62
C MET A 163 -9.05 17.74 14.92
N ILE A 164 -10.13 18.09 15.63
CA ILE A 164 -11.48 18.17 15.05
C ILE A 164 -11.56 19.35 14.06
N ASP A 165 -10.98 20.49 14.42
CA ASP A 165 -10.91 21.66 13.54
C ASP A 165 -10.12 21.33 12.27
N ALA A 166 -9.01 20.59 12.37
CA ALA A 166 -8.23 20.17 11.21
C ALA A 166 -8.98 19.17 10.30
N LEU A 167 -9.78 18.27 10.88
CA LEU A 167 -10.57 17.32 10.09
C LEU A 167 -11.77 17.98 9.40
N THR A 168 -12.37 18.99 10.04
CA THR A 168 -13.52 19.72 9.51
C THR A 168 -13.14 20.90 8.60
N ASP A 169 -11.87 21.35 8.62
CA ASP A 169 -11.40 22.42 7.74
C ASP A 169 -11.19 21.93 6.30
N TRP A 170 -12.13 22.28 5.43
CA TRP A 170 -12.06 22.02 3.99
C TRP A 170 -10.77 22.55 3.34
N LYS A 171 -10.13 23.59 3.90
CA LYS A 171 -8.88 24.16 3.37
C LYS A 171 -7.71 23.19 3.52
N ILE A 172 -7.70 22.34 4.54
CA ILE A 172 -6.62 21.34 4.73
C ILE A 172 -6.71 20.27 3.63
N TRP A 173 -7.93 19.83 3.33
CA TRP A 173 -8.19 18.91 2.22
C TRP A 173 -7.79 19.52 0.87
N MET A 174 -8.09 20.81 0.65
CA MET A 174 -7.76 21.50 -0.58
C MET A 174 -6.29 21.93 -0.71
N GLN A 175 -5.58 22.19 0.40
CA GLN A 175 -4.17 22.59 0.40
C GLN A 175 -3.23 21.52 -0.16
N SER A 176 -3.65 20.25 -0.13
CA SER A 176 -2.92 19.15 -0.78
C SER A 176 -2.77 19.35 -2.29
N VAL A 177 -3.68 20.12 -2.90
CA VAL A 177 -3.72 20.41 -4.35
C VAL A 177 -3.46 21.89 -4.64
N TYR A 178 -3.96 22.80 -3.80
CA TYR A 178 -3.92 24.24 -3.99
C TYR A 178 -3.14 24.91 -2.86
N ARG A 179 -1.83 25.08 -3.03
CA ARG A 179 -0.96 25.68 -2.02
C ARG A 179 -1.18 27.19 -1.93
N ASN A 180 -1.24 27.74 -0.72
CA ASN A 180 -1.44 29.17 -0.49
C ASN A 180 -0.37 30.07 -1.15
N GLN A 181 0.86 29.56 -1.27
CA GLN A 181 1.98 30.24 -1.94
C GLN A 181 1.75 30.46 -3.45
N ASP A 182 0.86 29.67 -4.08
CA ASP A 182 0.60 29.75 -5.52
C ASP A 182 -0.59 30.68 -5.83
N LYS A 183 -1.16 31.34 -4.82
CA LYS A 183 -2.23 32.33 -4.96
C LYS A 183 -1.72 33.53 -5.79
N PRO A 184 -2.51 34.11 -6.72
CA PRO A 184 -3.93 33.84 -6.99
C PRO A 184 -4.22 32.85 -8.11
N ARG A 185 -3.22 32.44 -8.90
CA ARG A 185 -3.45 31.66 -10.14
C ARG A 185 -3.41 30.14 -9.93
N TYR A 186 -2.77 29.65 -8.88
CA TYR A 186 -2.63 28.23 -8.54
C TYR A 186 -2.28 27.33 -9.74
N SER A 187 -1.33 27.74 -10.58
CA SER A 187 -0.98 27.06 -11.82
C SER A 187 -0.53 25.62 -11.60
N LEU A 188 0.24 25.36 -10.53
CA LEU A 188 0.72 24.03 -10.17
C LEU A 188 -0.43 23.08 -9.84
N GLY A 189 -1.39 23.53 -9.01
CA GLY A 189 -2.55 22.72 -8.62
C GLY A 189 -3.42 22.35 -9.82
N HIS A 190 -3.74 23.33 -10.69
CA HIS A 190 -4.49 23.06 -11.92
C HIS A 190 -3.72 22.14 -12.89
N GLY A 191 -2.40 22.33 -13.01
CA GLY A 191 -1.55 21.49 -13.86
C GLY A 191 -1.52 20.03 -13.39
N ILE A 192 -1.44 19.80 -12.08
CA ILE A 192 -1.49 18.45 -11.50
C ILE A 192 -2.86 17.81 -11.78
N CYS A 193 -3.96 18.51 -11.52
CA CYS A 193 -5.32 17.99 -11.77
C CYS A 193 -5.54 17.66 -13.26
N LEU A 194 -5.18 18.56 -14.17
CA LEU A 194 -5.30 18.34 -15.61
C LEU A 194 -4.38 17.21 -16.09
N GLY A 195 -3.17 17.09 -15.50
CA GLY A 195 -2.25 16.00 -15.78
C GLY A 195 -2.83 14.64 -15.38
N PHE A 196 -3.38 14.52 -14.17
CA PHE A 196 -4.05 13.29 -13.73
C PHE A 196 -5.26 12.94 -14.60
N LEU A 197 -6.07 13.93 -14.97
CA LEU A 197 -7.21 13.73 -15.87
C LEU A 197 -6.74 13.24 -17.25
N GLY A 198 -5.72 13.88 -17.82
CA GLY A 198 -5.18 13.51 -19.13
C GLY A 198 -4.58 12.10 -19.15
N ILE A 199 -3.79 11.74 -18.14
CA ILE A 199 -3.22 10.39 -18.00
C ILE A 199 -4.33 9.36 -17.84
N SER A 200 -5.34 9.64 -17.00
CA SER A 200 -6.47 8.74 -16.79
C SER A 200 -7.24 8.49 -18.09
N LEU A 201 -7.58 9.55 -18.84
CA LEU A 201 -8.25 9.42 -20.14
C LEU A 201 -7.42 8.64 -21.15
N ALA A 202 -6.10 8.87 -21.19
CA ALA A 202 -5.21 8.12 -22.08
C ALA A 202 -5.14 6.63 -21.72
N ILE A 203 -5.03 6.30 -20.43
CA ILE A 203 -5.02 4.91 -19.95
C ILE A 203 -6.34 4.22 -20.29
N VAL A 204 -7.48 4.88 -20.02
CA VAL A 204 -8.80 4.31 -20.33
C VAL A 204 -8.98 4.13 -21.83
N ALA A 205 -8.59 5.11 -22.66
CA ALA A 205 -8.65 4.99 -24.11
C ALA A 205 -7.78 3.84 -24.64
N LEU A 206 -6.55 3.70 -24.12
CA LEU A 206 -5.66 2.61 -24.46
C LEU A 206 -6.24 1.25 -24.02
N GLN A 207 -6.79 1.17 -22.82
CA GLN A 207 -7.44 -0.04 -22.30
C GLN A 207 -8.64 -0.42 -23.18
N MET A 208 -9.53 0.53 -23.51
CA MET A 208 -10.66 0.29 -24.40
C MET A 208 -10.18 -0.19 -25.78
N PHE A 209 -9.14 0.42 -26.33
CA PHE A 209 -8.55 -0.01 -27.60
C PHE A 209 -8.01 -1.44 -27.53
N ILE A 210 -7.22 -1.77 -26.52
CA ILE A 210 -6.66 -3.12 -26.33
C ILE A 210 -7.77 -4.16 -26.18
N LEU A 211 -8.77 -3.89 -25.33
CA LEU A 211 -9.86 -4.84 -25.08
C LEU A 211 -10.77 -5.03 -26.30
N THR A 212 -11.09 -3.95 -27.03
CA THR A 212 -11.84 -4.07 -28.30
C THR A 212 -11.05 -4.79 -29.38
N TYR A 213 -9.74 -4.56 -29.46
CA TYR A 213 -8.86 -5.26 -30.39
C TYR A 213 -8.79 -6.77 -30.08
N ILE A 214 -8.61 -7.16 -28.82
CA ILE A 214 -8.61 -8.56 -28.39
C ILE A 214 -9.96 -9.21 -28.67
N ASN A 215 -11.08 -8.53 -28.39
CA ASN A 215 -12.41 -9.06 -28.71
C ASN A 215 -12.58 -9.30 -30.22
N LYS A 216 -12.14 -8.37 -31.07
CA LYS A 216 -12.18 -8.53 -32.53
C LYS A 216 -11.35 -9.72 -33.02
N LEU A 217 -10.16 -9.92 -32.48
CA LEU A 217 -9.34 -11.10 -32.80
C LEU A 217 -10.07 -12.39 -32.42
N ARG A 218 -10.64 -12.45 -31.20
CA ARG A 218 -11.38 -13.62 -30.72
C ARG A 218 -12.66 -13.88 -31.51
N ASP A 219 -13.33 -12.85 -32.02
CA ASP A 219 -14.51 -12.99 -32.89
C ASP A 219 -14.15 -13.56 -34.28
N GLY A 220 -12.89 -13.43 -34.71
CA GLY A 220 -12.38 -14.09 -35.91
C GLY A 220 -12.00 -15.56 -35.71
N GLU A 221 -11.55 -15.93 -34.51
CA GLU A 221 -11.09 -17.29 -34.18
C GLU A 221 -12.17 -18.20 -33.58
N HIS A 222 -13.18 -17.61 -32.93
CA HIS A 222 -14.16 -18.34 -32.14
C HIS A 222 -15.60 -17.91 -32.45
N PRO A 223 -16.57 -18.84 -32.34
CA PRO A 223 -17.99 -18.54 -32.44
C PRO A 223 -18.44 -17.46 -31.46
N SER A 224 -19.58 -16.83 -31.75
CA SER A 224 -20.15 -15.82 -30.86
C SER A 224 -20.46 -16.44 -29.49
N PRO A 225 -20.28 -15.72 -28.36
CA PRO A 225 -20.58 -16.25 -27.02
C PRO A 225 -22.02 -16.75 -26.82
N ARG A 226 -22.94 -16.33 -27.70
CA ARG A 226 -24.35 -16.77 -27.74
C ARG A 226 -24.54 -18.17 -28.33
N GLU A 227 -23.59 -18.64 -29.12
CA GLU A 227 -23.65 -19.94 -29.80
C GLU A 227 -23.14 -21.08 -28.90
N TYR A 228 -22.49 -20.75 -27.77
CA TYR A 228 -22.00 -21.72 -26.79
C TYR A 228 -23.13 -22.25 -25.90
N THR A 229 -23.31 -23.58 -25.90
CA THR A 229 -24.22 -24.27 -24.98
C THR A 229 -23.69 -24.29 -23.54
N SER A 230 -24.58 -24.55 -22.58
CA SER A 230 -24.22 -24.63 -21.15
C SER A 230 -23.16 -25.70 -20.85
N GLU A 231 -23.12 -26.78 -21.63
CA GLU A 231 -22.13 -27.84 -21.50
C GLU A 231 -20.75 -27.41 -22.01
N MET A 232 -20.69 -26.72 -23.15
CA MET A 232 -19.44 -26.16 -23.68
C MET A 232 -18.84 -25.11 -22.74
N LYS A 233 -19.69 -24.28 -22.11
CA LYS A 233 -19.24 -23.31 -21.09
C LYS A 233 -18.71 -23.99 -19.84
N LYS A 234 -19.34 -25.08 -19.39
CA LYS A 234 -18.84 -25.88 -18.26
C LYS A 234 -17.50 -26.55 -18.58
N ALA A 235 -17.30 -27.02 -19.81
CA ALA A 235 -16.04 -27.65 -20.23
C ALA A 235 -14.84 -26.68 -20.18
N GLU A 236 -15.08 -25.38 -20.30
CA GLU A 236 -14.05 -24.35 -20.26
C GLU A 236 -14.05 -23.49 -18.99
N MET A 237 -14.83 -23.87 -17.98
CA MET A 237 -15.01 -23.07 -16.76
C MET A 237 -13.70 -22.81 -16.03
N ASP A 238 -12.76 -23.76 -16.07
CA ASP A 238 -11.45 -23.66 -15.43
C ASP A 238 -10.48 -22.72 -16.17
N LYS A 239 -10.78 -22.32 -17.41
CA LYS A 239 -9.92 -21.45 -18.23
C LYS A 239 -10.06 -19.96 -17.88
N GLY A 240 -11.07 -19.57 -17.11
CA GLY A 240 -11.28 -18.17 -16.69
C GLY A 240 -11.40 -17.20 -17.88
N ASP A 241 -10.55 -16.17 -17.91
CA ASP A 241 -10.48 -15.14 -18.96
C ASP A 241 -9.94 -15.66 -20.31
N ARG A 242 -9.33 -16.83 -20.31
CA ARG A 242 -8.85 -17.55 -21.50
C ARG A 242 -9.93 -18.44 -22.14
N ALA A 243 -11.11 -18.55 -21.56
CA ALA A 243 -12.21 -19.29 -22.18
C ALA A 243 -12.59 -18.66 -23.53
N SER A 244 -12.86 -19.49 -24.55
CA SER A 244 -13.07 -19.05 -25.93
C SER A 244 -14.32 -18.19 -26.10
N PHE A 245 -15.32 -18.42 -25.25
CA PHE A 245 -16.55 -17.63 -25.18
C PHE A 245 -16.41 -16.32 -24.39
N PHE A 246 -15.29 -16.12 -23.67
CA PHE A 246 -15.11 -14.92 -22.86
C PHE A 246 -14.83 -13.70 -23.74
N ARG A 247 -15.57 -12.62 -23.49
CA ARG A 247 -15.37 -11.30 -24.10
C ARG A 247 -15.24 -10.27 -23.00
N TYR A 248 -14.28 -9.37 -23.16
CA TYR A 248 -14.10 -8.27 -22.24
C TYR A 248 -15.22 -7.27 -22.45
N THR A 249 -15.92 -6.89 -21.39
CA THR A 249 -16.87 -5.77 -21.42
C THR A 249 -16.07 -4.48 -21.51
N VAL A 250 -16.30 -3.72 -22.57
CA VAL A 250 -15.70 -2.39 -22.80
C VAL A 250 -16.75 -1.34 -22.54
#